data_AF-A0A843EU30-F1
#
_entry.id   AF-A0A843EU30-F1
#
_cell.length_a   1.000
_cell.length_b   1.000
_cell.length_c   1.000
_cell.angle_alpha   90.00
_cell.angle_beta   90.00
_cell.angle_gamma   90.00
#
_symmetry.space_group_name_H-M   'P 1'
#
loop_
_entity.id
_entity.type
_entity.pdbx_description
1 polymer ?
#
loop_
_entity_poly.entity_id
_entity_poly.type
_entity_poly.pdbx_seq_one_letter_code
_entity_poly.pdbx_strand_id
1 'polypeptide(L)'
;MGRSDNVDLLGDPAVSIRSMVVPLLITLIVVQINVFADTFWVSNLGVDAVSGMTSAVPLYMALSVVGIGLSVGAVSSVAYRIGRGEPEAASRIAGNA
;
A
#
# COMPACT_ATOMS: atom_id res chain seq x y z
N MET A 1 18.83 -0.22 25.79
CA MET A 1 17.74 0.02 24.82
C MET A 1 18.10 1.28 24.04
N GLY A 2 18.72 1.10 22.86
CA GLY A 2 19.20 2.22 22.04
C GLY A 2 18.02 2.95 21.41
N ARG A 3 17.93 4.26 21.63
CA ARG A 3 17.07 5.17 20.87
C ARG A 3 17.62 5.22 19.44
N SER A 4 17.04 4.46 18.52
CA SER A 4 17.12 4.81 17.11
C SER A 4 16.25 6.04 16.89
N ASP A 5 16.72 7.01 16.13
CA ASP A 5 16.02 8.25 15.74
C ASP A 5 14.78 8.01 14.83
N ASN A 6 14.10 6.88 15.00
CA ASN A 6 12.91 6.47 14.29
C ASN A 6 11.69 7.11 14.95
N VAL A 7 10.80 7.66 14.13
CA VAL A 7 9.54 8.24 14.59
C VAL A 7 8.76 7.20 15.39
N ASP A 8 8.52 7.50 16.66
CA ASP A 8 7.78 6.63 17.57
C ASP A 8 6.30 6.59 17.19
N LEU A 9 5.90 5.54 16.46
CA LEU A 9 4.54 5.35 15.98
C LEU A 9 3.53 5.14 17.12
N LEU A 10 4.00 4.84 18.34
CA LEU A 10 3.18 4.68 19.54
C LEU A 10 3.26 5.88 20.49
N GLY A 11 4.04 6.91 20.11
CA GLY A 11 4.19 8.16 20.83
C GLY A 11 3.01 9.12 20.63
N ASP A 12 3.29 10.41 20.44
CA ASP A 12 2.26 11.42 20.19
C ASP A 12 1.55 11.17 18.84
N PRO A 13 0.23 10.86 18.83
CA PRO A 13 -0.51 10.54 17.61
C PRO A 13 -0.45 11.64 16.56
N ALA A 14 -0.43 12.92 16.97
CA ALA A 14 -0.46 14.03 16.03
C ALA A 14 0.83 14.13 15.21
N VAL A 15 1.97 13.84 15.82
CA VAL A 15 3.28 13.86 15.17
C VAL A 15 3.44 12.64 14.26
N SER A 16 3.05 11.46 14.75
CA SER A 16 3.20 10.19 14.03
C SER A 16 2.29 10.09 12.81
N ILE A 17 1.05 10.62 12.90
CA ILE A 17 0.17 10.73 11.73
C ILE A 17 0.81 11.65 10.69
N ARG A 18 1.31 12.83 11.08
CA ARG A 18 1.92 13.77 10.13
C ARG A 18 3.14 13.16 9.43
N SER A 19 4.01 12.46 10.14
CA SER A 19 5.19 11.83 9.54
C SER A 19 4.86 10.67 8.61
N MET A 20 3.74 9.97 8.83
CA MET A 20 3.28 8.89 7.94
C MET A 20 2.50 9.41 6.73
N VAL A 21 1.72 10.48 6.89
CA VAL A 21 0.89 11.03 5.81
C VAL A 21 1.75 11.57 4.68
N VAL A 22 2.87 12.25 4.98
CA VAL A 22 3.77 12.79 3.94
C VAL A 22 4.24 11.72 2.95
N PRO A 23 4.86 10.60 3.37
CA PRO A 23 5.25 9.56 2.43
C PRO A 23 4.05 8.89 1.75
N LEU A 24 2.93 8.70 2.45
CA LEU A 24 1.69 8.16 1.85
C LEU A 24 1.18 9.02 0.68
N LEU A 25 1.16 10.35 0.85
CA LEU A 25 0.75 11.27 -0.20
C LEU A 25 1.70 11.24 -1.40
N ILE A 26 3.01 11.19 -1.16
CA ILE A 26 4.00 11.06 -2.23
C ILE A 26 3.75 9.77 -3.02
N THR A 27 3.56 8.64 -2.34
CA THR A 27 3.25 7.36 -2.98
C THR A 27 1.98 7.47 -3.83
N LEU A 28 0.90 8.07 -3.31
CA LEU A 28 -0.34 8.23 -4.06
C LEU A 28 -0.14 9.11 -5.31
N ILE A 29 0.61 10.20 -5.22
CA ILE A 29 0.91 11.06 -6.36
C ILE A 29 1.67 10.29 -7.43
N VAL A 30 2.70 9.52 -7.04
CA VAL A 30 3.48 8.70 -7.98
C VAL A 30 2.61 7.67 -8.70
N VAL A 31 1.71 7.00 -7.96
CA VAL A 31 0.76 6.04 -8.55
C VAL A 31 -0.14 6.72 -9.57
N GLN A 32 -0.70 7.89 -9.26
CA GLN A 32 -1.57 8.61 -10.20
C GLN A 32 -0.82 9.09 -11.44
N ILE A 33 0.43 9.53 -11.29
CA ILE A 33 1.28 9.91 -12.44
C ILE A 33 1.53 8.70 -13.34
N ASN A 34 1.76 7.51 -12.76
CA ASN A 34 1.94 6.27 -13.52
C ASN A 34 0.68 5.95 -14.34
N VAL A 35 -0.49 5.92 -13.69
CA VAL A 35 -1.77 5.64 -14.36
C VAL A 35 -2.03 6.65 -15.50
N PHE A 36 -1.69 7.92 -15.29
CA PHE A 36 -1.80 8.95 -16.33
C PHE A 36 -0.85 8.69 -17.51
N ALA A 37 0.43 8.42 -17.23
CA ALA A 37 1.42 8.13 -18.27
C ALA A 37 1.06 6.88 -19.09
N ASP A 38 0.60 5.83 -18.43
CA ASP A 38 0.17 4.59 -19.07
C ASP A 38 -1.02 4.83 -20.00
N THR A 39 -2.05 5.52 -19.50
CA THR A 39 -3.24 5.85 -20.29
C THR A 39 -2.87 6.72 -21.49
N PHE A 40 -2.02 7.72 -21.30
CA PHE A 40 -1.55 8.60 -22.37
C PHE A 40 -0.79 7.80 -23.44
N TRP A 41 0.15 6.94 -23.03
CA TRP A 41 0.91 6.11 -23.96
C TRP A 41 0.00 5.18 -24.77
N VAL A 42 -0.91 4.48 -24.10
CA VAL A 42 -1.79 3.50 -24.74
C VAL A 42 -2.79 4.17 -25.66
N SER A 43 -3.29 5.36 -25.31
CA SER A 43 -4.16 6.14 -26.18
C SER A 43 -3.49 6.56 -27.50
N ASN A 44 -2.16 6.68 -27.52
CA ASN A 44 -1.39 6.97 -28.73
C ASN A 44 -1.17 5.75 -29.65
N LEU A 45 -1.39 4.52 -29.16
CA LEU A 45 -1.21 3.29 -29.94
C LEU A 45 -2.40 2.95 -30.87
N GLY A 46 -3.50 3.70 -30.78
CA GLY A 46 -4.70 3.53 -31.59
C GLY A 46 -5.84 2.80 -30.87
N VAL A 47 -7.03 2.87 -31.49
CA VAL A 47 -8.31 2.45 -30.88
C VAL A 47 -8.34 0.94 -30.59
N ASP A 48 -7.68 0.14 -31.43
CA ASP A 48 -7.60 -1.32 -31.27
C ASP A 48 -6.75 -1.71 -30.06
N ALA A 49 -5.64 -1.00 -29.81
CA ALA A 49 -4.78 -1.25 -28.66
C ALA A 49 -5.48 -0.92 -27.33
N VAL A 50 -6.22 0.19 -27.28
CA VAL A 50 -7.04 0.59 -26.11
C VAL A 50 -8.15 -0.45 -25.87
N SER A 51 -8.80 -0.96 -26.92
CA SER A 51 -9.88 -1.94 -26.82
C SER A 51 -9.40 -3.32 -26.32
N GLY A 52 -8.20 -3.75 -26.76
CA GLY A 52 -7.56 -4.94 -26.23
C GLY A 52 -7.23 -4.82 -24.74
N MET A 53 -6.72 -3.67 -24.31
CA MET A 53 -6.41 -3.40 -22.90
C MET A 53 -7.67 -3.46 -22.02
N THR A 54 -8.75 -2.77 -22.40
CA THR A 54 -9.97 -2.71 -21.60
C THR A 54 -10.65 -4.08 -21.45
N SER A 55 -10.44 -4.98 -22.41
CA SER A 55 -10.90 -6.36 -22.34
C SER A 55 -10.24 -7.17 -21.21
N ALA A 56 -8.99 -6.85 -20.85
CA ALA A 56 -8.24 -7.51 -19.77
C ALA A 56 -8.49 -6.90 -18.38
N VAL A 57 -9.04 -5.68 -18.31
CA VAL A 57 -9.29 -4.95 -17.06
C VAL A 57 -10.12 -5.73 -16.04
N PRO A 58 -11.20 -6.44 -16.40
CA PRO A 58 -12.00 -7.19 -15.42
C PRO A 58 -11.20 -8.28 -14.71
N LEU A 59 -10.33 -8.99 -15.44
CA LEU A 59 -9.47 -10.03 -14.87
C LEU A 59 -8.41 -9.42 -13.96
N TYR A 60 -7.79 -8.32 -14.39
CA TYR A 60 -6.84 -7.56 -13.58
C TYR A 60 -7.48 -7.08 -12.26
N MET A 61 -8.70 -6.51 -12.32
CA MET A 61 -9.42 -6.07 -11.12
C MET A 61 -9.70 -7.23 -10.16
N ALA A 62 -10.15 -8.37 -10.66
CA ALA A 62 -10.44 -9.53 -9.82
C ALA A 62 -9.22 -9.98 -9.02
N LEU A 63 -8.05 -10.09 -9.67
CA LEU A 63 -6.79 -10.45 -9.02
C LEU A 63 -6.31 -9.36 -8.04
N SER A 64 -6.45 -8.10 -8.44
CA SER A 64 -6.01 -6.96 -7.63
C SER A 64 -6.78 -6.84 -6.33
N VAL A 65 -8.11 -7.02 -6.36
CA VAL A 65 -8.96 -6.96 -5.15
C VAL A 65 -8.59 -8.06 -4.17
N VAL A 66 -8.29 -9.27 -4.65
CA VAL A 66 -7.83 -10.37 -3.78
C VAL A 66 -6.49 -10.02 -3.13
N GLY A 67 -5.53 -9.54 -3.92
CA GLY A 67 -4.21 -9.15 -3.41
C GLY A 67 -4.28 -8.03 -2.37
N ILE A 68 -5.03 -6.96 -2.67
CA ILE A 68 -5.23 -5.83 -1.76
C ILE A 68 -5.95 -6.27 -0.50
N GLY A 69 -7.02 -7.08 -0.62
CA GLY A 69 -7.77 -7.58 0.53
C GLY A 69 -6.90 -8.40 1.49
N LEU A 70 -6.07 -9.30 0.96
CA LEU A 70 -5.13 -10.08 1.76
C LEU A 70 -4.06 -9.20 2.42
N SER A 71 -3.50 -8.23 1.67
CA SER A 71 -2.50 -7.29 2.18
C SER A 71 -3.06 -6.47 3.34
N VAL A 72 -4.24 -5.86 3.17
CA VAL A 72 -4.89 -5.07 4.23
C VAL A 72 -5.19 -5.95 5.44
N GLY A 73 -5.73 -7.15 5.25
CA GLY A 73 -6.00 -8.09 6.34
C GLY A 73 -4.74 -8.46 7.14
N ALA A 74 -3.63 -8.74 6.44
CA ALA A 74 -2.35 -9.04 7.07
C ALA A 74 -1.82 -7.85 7.88
N VAL A 75 -1.77 -6.65 7.28
CA VAL A 75 -1.26 -5.44 7.95
C VAL A 75 -2.14 -5.05 9.14
N SER A 76 -3.47 -5.16 9.04
CA SER A 76 -4.38 -4.91 10.16
C SER A 76 -4.18 -5.90 11.31
N SER A 77 -3.93 -7.18 11.01
CA SER A 77 -3.67 -8.18 12.05
C SER A 77 -2.37 -7.92 12.81
N VAL A 78 -1.33 -7.47 12.10
CA VAL A 78 -0.05 -7.04 12.68
C VAL A 78 -0.25 -5.79 13.55
N ALA A 79 -0.91 -4.76 13.01
CA ALA A 79 -1.18 -3.52 13.74
C ALA A 79 -1.99 -3.77 15.03
N TYR A 80 -2.98 -4.65 14.99
CA TYR A 80 -3.79 -5.02 16.17
C TYR A 80 -2.93 -5.61 17.30
N ARG A 81 -1.97 -6.50 16.97
CA ARG A 81 -1.08 -7.11 17.98
C ARG A 81 -0.04 -6.13 18.53
N ILE A 82 0.51 -5.28 17.66
CA ILE A 82 1.42 -4.20 18.08
C ILE A 82 0.68 -3.27 19.05
N GLY A 83 -0.55 -2.86 18.74
CA GLY A 83 -1.38 -2.01 19.59
C GLY A 83 -1.74 -2.64 20.95
N ARG A 84 -1.72 -3.97 21.06
CA ARG A 84 -1.91 -4.71 22.33
C ARG A 84 -0.63 -4.88 23.15
N GLY A 85 0.51 -4.38 22.68
CA GLY A 85 1.80 -4.57 23.34
C GLY A 85 2.38 -5.97 23.17
N GLU A 86 1.99 -6.69 22.11
CA GLU A 86 2.43 -8.06 21.82
C GLU A 86 3.36 -8.11 20.57
N PRO A 87 4.55 -7.48 20.57
CA PRO A 87 5.39 -7.34 19.38
C PRO A 87 5.96 -8.67 18.88
N GLU A 88 6.23 -9.63 19.77
CA GLU A 88 6.69 -10.98 19.41
C GLU A 88 5.61 -11.74 18.62
N ALA A 89 4.36 -11.64 19.09
CA ALA A 89 3.22 -12.24 18.41
C ALA A 89 2.96 -11.58 17.06
N ALA A 90 3.23 -10.27 16.92
CA ALA A 90 3.17 -9.54 15.66
C ALA A 90 4.28 -9.99 14.70
N SER A 91 5.52 -10.19 15.17
CA SER A 91 6.64 -10.70 14.36
C SER A 91 6.33 -12.07 13.77
N ARG A 92 5.79 -12.98 14.58
CA ARG A 92 5.45 -14.34 14.16
C ARG A 92 4.41 -14.39 13.05
N ILE A 93 3.44 -13.46 13.02
CA ILE A 93 2.45 -13.39 11.91
C ILE A 93 2.95 -12.59 10.72
N ALA A 94 3.92 -11.69 10.92
CA ALA A 94 4.60 -11.00 9.83
C ALA A 94 5.57 -11.92 9.06
N GLY A 95 5.76 -13.16 9.51
CA GLY A 95 6.64 -14.15 8.87
C GLY A 95 8.11 -14.07 9.31
N ASN A 96 8.42 -13.18 10.27
CA ASN A 96 9.72 -13.14 10.94
C ASN A 96 9.69 -14.13 12.10
N ALA A 97 10.19 -15.35 11.84
CA ALA A 97 10.37 -16.44 12.81
C ALA A 97 11.67 -16.29 13.60
#